data_AF-A0A2V8YDF9-F1
#
_entry.id   AF-A0A2V8YDF9-F1
#
_cell.length_a   1.000
_cell.length_b   1.000
_cell.length_c   1.000
_cell.angle_alpha   90.00
_cell.angle_beta   90.00
_cell.angle_gamma   90.00
#
_symmetry.space_group_name_H-M   'P 1'
#
loop_
_entity.id
_entity.type
_entity.pdbx_description
1 polymer ?
#
loop_
_entity_poly.entity_id
_entity_poly.type
_entity_poly.pdbx_seq_one_letter_code
_entity_poly.pdbx_strand_id
1 'polypeptide(L)'
;MANTAALRLAHVSSETKNPEAGTIDRDAKNQPTGVLKEDAAMQLVTGLIPPYTLRQMREGYLRLMADLNKEGMTAIKDPGITDENWSIYRELHDQNKFTIHLFALWLGGSKLGQTRQVLARLLTLPRPRSAQADDVLISGGVKFFMDGSGGARTAWVYDDWNKNSTGTDSGNRGYPTTDPEVYRQQVRLLHEAGIHVSTHAVGDRAIDWVVDTYAQALKDKPTSGLRHGIIHANIPTEHAIATMAALEKQFDAAYPETQAEFM
;
A
#
# COMPACT_ATOMS: atom_id res chain seq x y z
N MET A 1 4.82 -10.89 -14.62
CA MET A 1 5.35 -11.01 -16.00
C MET A 1 4.20 -11.33 -16.96
N ALA A 2 4.32 -10.95 -18.24
CA ALA A 2 3.36 -11.22 -19.30
C ALA A 2 4.08 -11.89 -20.48
N ASN A 3 3.46 -12.91 -21.07
CA ASN A 3 4.00 -13.55 -22.28
C ASN A 3 3.69 -12.71 -23.53
N THR A 4 4.27 -13.08 -24.67
CA THR A 4 4.09 -12.36 -25.95
C THR A 4 2.63 -12.27 -26.39
N ALA A 5 1.80 -13.28 -26.10
CA ALA A 5 0.38 -13.25 -26.45
C ALA A 5 -0.37 -12.18 -25.64
N ALA A 6 -0.13 -12.10 -24.33
CA ALA A 6 -0.70 -11.08 -23.46
C ALA A 6 -0.26 -9.66 -23.86
N LEU A 7 1.03 -9.45 -24.16
CA LEU A 7 1.54 -8.17 -24.62
C LEU A 7 0.89 -7.72 -25.93
N ARG A 8 0.66 -8.65 -26.88
CA ARG A 8 -0.01 -8.36 -28.15
C ARG A 8 -1.47 -7.93 -27.94
N LEU A 9 -2.20 -8.63 -27.06
CA LEU A 9 -3.57 -8.26 -26.70
C LEU A 9 -3.64 -6.88 -26.04
N ALA A 10 -2.63 -6.54 -25.23
CA ALA A 10 -2.48 -5.24 -24.57
C ALA A 10 -1.92 -4.14 -25.47
N HIS A 11 -1.60 -4.44 -26.73
CA HIS A 11 -0.94 -3.51 -27.66
C HIS A 11 0.37 -2.92 -27.11
N VAL A 12 1.09 -3.67 -26.27
CA VAL A 12 2.40 -3.28 -25.73
C VAL A 12 3.50 -3.65 -26.72
N SER A 13 4.25 -2.64 -27.17
CA SER A 13 5.29 -2.75 -28.21
C SER A 13 6.56 -1.96 -27.85
N SER A 14 7.54 -1.89 -28.76
CA SER A 14 8.71 -1.03 -28.62
C SER A 14 8.37 0.45 -28.50
N GLU A 15 7.24 0.88 -29.08
CA GLU A 15 6.78 2.27 -29.09
C GLU A 15 5.96 2.64 -27.85
N THR A 16 5.52 1.66 -27.06
CA THR A 16 4.73 1.92 -25.85
C THR A 16 5.61 2.60 -24.81
N LYS A 17 5.27 3.84 -24.46
CA LYS A 17 5.99 4.58 -23.43
C LYS A 17 5.74 3.98 -22.05
N ASN A 18 6.71 4.15 -21.17
CA ASN A 18 6.49 3.90 -19.75
C ASN A 18 5.38 4.83 -19.24
N PRO A 19 4.37 4.30 -18.51
CA PRO A 19 3.41 5.14 -17.83
C PRO A 19 4.08 5.88 -16.66
N GLU A 20 3.41 6.90 -16.14
CA GLU A 20 3.85 7.57 -14.92
C GLU A 20 3.96 6.57 -13.77
N ALA A 21 5.08 6.61 -13.04
CA ALA A 21 5.39 5.67 -11.96
C ALA A 21 5.26 4.17 -12.34
N GLY A 22 5.54 3.81 -13.59
CA GLY A 22 5.59 2.42 -14.03
C GLY A 22 6.63 2.19 -15.12
N THR A 23 7.24 1.02 -15.14
CA THR A 23 8.32 0.70 -16.08
C THR A 23 8.02 -0.56 -16.88
N ILE A 24 8.12 -0.45 -18.20
CA ILE A 24 8.15 -1.59 -19.11
C ILE A 24 9.62 -1.95 -19.31
N ASP A 25 10.02 -3.14 -18.87
CA ASP A 25 11.37 -3.62 -19.04
C ASP A 25 11.62 -4.01 -20.51
N ARG A 26 12.81 -3.65 -21.03
CA ARG A 26 13.15 -3.80 -22.45
C ARG A 26 14.48 -4.47 -22.64
N ASP A 27 14.59 -5.26 -23.70
CA ASP A 27 15.85 -5.86 -24.11
C ASP A 27 16.76 -4.86 -24.86
N ALA A 28 17.94 -5.33 -25.27
CA ALA A 28 18.91 -4.53 -26.04
C ALA A 28 18.39 -4.06 -27.42
N LYS A 29 17.29 -4.64 -27.92
CA LYS A 29 16.61 -4.25 -29.17
C LYS A 29 15.37 -3.39 -28.91
N ASN A 30 15.23 -2.87 -27.69
CA ASN A 30 14.11 -2.05 -27.24
C ASN A 30 12.75 -2.80 -27.24
N GLN A 31 12.75 -4.13 -27.29
CA GLN A 31 11.52 -4.93 -27.24
C GLN A 31 11.08 -5.17 -25.79
N PRO A 32 9.77 -5.11 -25.47
CA PRO A 32 9.29 -5.45 -24.14
C PRO A 32 9.66 -6.89 -23.76
N THR A 33 10.28 -7.09 -22.60
CA THR A 33 10.67 -8.43 -22.12
C THR A 33 9.50 -9.21 -21.51
N GLY A 34 8.37 -8.52 -21.26
CA GLY A 34 7.24 -9.07 -20.49
C GLY A 34 7.31 -8.77 -19.00
N VAL A 35 8.39 -8.15 -18.51
CA VAL A 35 8.44 -7.63 -17.14
C VAL A 35 7.83 -6.21 -17.13
N LEU A 36 6.70 -6.07 -16.42
CA LEU A 36 5.98 -4.83 -16.22
C LEU A 36 6.06 -4.51 -14.73
N LYS A 37 6.64 -3.35 -14.37
CA LYS A 37 6.95 -2.96 -13.00
C LYS A 37 6.01 -1.86 -12.54
N GLU A 38 5.47 -2.04 -11.35
CA GLU A 38 4.44 -1.20 -10.73
C GLU A 38 3.08 -1.21 -11.43
N ASP A 39 2.06 -0.82 -10.67
CA ASP A 39 0.65 -0.96 -11.04
C ASP A 39 0.33 -0.31 -12.40
N ALA A 40 0.82 0.91 -12.66
CA ALA A 40 0.54 1.62 -13.91
C ALA A 40 1.03 0.86 -15.16
N ALA A 41 2.18 0.16 -15.09
CA ALA A 41 2.65 -0.66 -16.20
C ALA A 41 1.96 -2.02 -16.25
N MET A 42 1.71 -2.63 -15.08
CA MET A 42 1.00 -3.91 -14.99
C MET A 42 -0.42 -3.80 -15.55
N GLN A 43 -1.12 -2.70 -15.28
CA GLN A 43 -2.49 -2.44 -15.73
C GLN A 43 -2.66 -2.48 -17.25
N LEU A 44 -1.61 -2.20 -18.03
CA LEU A 44 -1.64 -2.38 -19.48
C LEU A 44 -2.07 -3.80 -19.87
N VAL A 45 -1.66 -4.81 -19.09
CA VAL A 45 -2.01 -6.21 -19.30
C VAL A 45 -3.10 -6.67 -18.34
N THR A 46 -2.99 -6.36 -17.04
CA THR A 46 -3.95 -6.87 -16.04
C THR A 46 -5.34 -6.27 -16.21
N GLY A 47 -5.48 -5.10 -16.82
CA GLY A 47 -6.78 -4.52 -17.18
C GLY A 47 -7.56 -5.33 -18.22
N LEU A 48 -6.92 -6.28 -18.91
CA LEU A 48 -7.59 -7.22 -19.82
C LEU A 48 -8.14 -8.46 -19.10
N ILE A 49 -7.72 -8.70 -17.86
CA ILE A 49 -8.19 -9.83 -17.06
C ILE A 49 -9.60 -9.45 -16.56
N PRO A 50 -10.64 -10.26 -16.84
CA PRO A 50 -11.96 -9.99 -16.32
C PRO A 50 -11.92 -9.89 -14.78
N PRO A 51 -12.58 -8.89 -14.18
CA PRO A 51 -12.60 -8.76 -12.73
C PRO A 51 -13.30 -9.96 -12.11
N TYR A 52 -12.92 -10.30 -10.87
CA TYR A 52 -13.64 -11.30 -10.11
C TYR A 52 -15.09 -10.86 -9.90
N THR A 53 -16.02 -11.80 -10.05
CA THR A 53 -17.41 -11.57 -9.66
C THR A 53 -17.53 -11.44 -8.14
N LEU A 54 -18.54 -10.73 -7.65
CA LEU A 54 -18.82 -10.64 -6.21
C LEU A 54 -18.99 -12.02 -5.55
N ARG A 55 -19.51 -13.00 -6.29
CA ARG A 55 -19.60 -14.39 -5.83
C ARG A 55 -18.22 -15.01 -5.60
N GLN A 56 -17.31 -14.88 -6.57
CA GLN A 56 -15.94 -15.39 -6.44
C GLN A 56 -15.18 -14.70 -5.31
N MET A 57 -15.33 -13.38 -5.15
CA MET A 57 -14.71 -12.65 -4.04
C MET A 57 -15.22 -13.15 -2.69
N ARG A 58 -16.55 -13.32 -2.53
CA ARG A 58 -17.15 -13.87 -1.30
C ARG A 58 -16.65 -15.28 -0.97
N GLU A 59 -16.61 -16.17 -1.97
CA GLU A 59 -16.06 -17.53 -1.82
C GLU A 59 -14.58 -17.49 -1.43
N GLY A 60 -13.81 -16.58 -2.03
CA GLY A 60 -12.41 -16.33 -1.72
C GLY A 60 -12.19 -15.88 -0.27
N TYR A 61 -12.99 -14.95 0.25
CA TYR A 61 -12.87 -14.50 1.64
C TYR A 61 -13.26 -15.56 2.66
N LEU A 62 -14.33 -16.33 2.41
CA LEU A 62 -14.68 -17.47 3.26
C LEU A 62 -13.56 -18.50 3.30
N ARG A 63 -12.91 -18.75 2.16
CA ARG A 63 -11.75 -19.65 2.09
C ARG A 63 -10.53 -19.09 2.82
N LEU A 64 -10.21 -17.81 2.60
CA LEU A 64 -9.10 -17.12 3.28
C LEU A 64 -9.26 -17.20 4.80
N MET A 65 -10.43 -16.86 5.33
CA MET A 65 -10.71 -16.95 6.75
C MET A 65 -10.56 -18.38 7.28
N ALA A 66 -11.07 -19.38 6.57
CA ALA A 66 -10.91 -20.77 6.96
C ALA A 66 -9.44 -21.22 6.98
N ASP A 67 -8.62 -20.76 6.04
CA ASP A 67 -7.20 -21.09 5.99
C ASP A 67 -6.39 -20.33 7.06
N LEU A 68 -6.70 -19.05 7.33
CA LEU A 68 -6.12 -18.30 8.44
C LEU A 68 -6.40 -18.97 9.80
N ASN A 69 -7.65 -19.38 10.03
CA ASN A 69 -8.04 -20.02 11.28
C ASN A 69 -7.36 -21.38 11.51
N LYS A 70 -7.08 -22.15 10.44
CA LYS A 70 -6.32 -23.40 10.55
C LYS A 70 -4.89 -23.17 11.03
N GLU A 71 -4.29 -22.04 10.65
CA GLU A 71 -2.96 -21.62 11.08
C GLU A 71 -2.98 -20.81 12.40
N GLY A 72 -4.15 -20.70 13.05
CA GLY A 72 -4.31 -19.95 14.31
C GLY A 72 -4.27 -18.43 14.15
N MET A 73 -4.31 -17.90 12.93
CA MET A 73 -4.38 -16.47 12.66
C MET A 73 -5.81 -15.97 12.81
N THR A 74 -6.08 -15.20 13.88
CA THR A 74 -7.42 -14.72 14.21
C THR A 74 -7.65 -13.24 13.94
N ALA A 75 -6.61 -12.49 13.54
CA ALA A 75 -6.72 -11.06 13.22
C ALA A 75 -5.81 -10.70 12.05
N ILE A 76 -6.32 -9.86 11.14
CA ILE A 76 -5.57 -9.34 10.00
C ILE A 76 -5.79 -7.85 9.82
N LYS A 77 -4.83 -7.24 9.14
CA LYS A 77 -4.95 -5.92 8.55
C LYS A 77 -5.01 -6.08 7.04
N ASP A 78 -6.04 -5.52 6.41
CA ASP A 78 -6.24 -5.63 4.97
C ASP A 78 -6.03 -4.27 4.28
N PRO A 79 -4.86 -4.05 3.66
CA PRO A 79 -4.51 -2.77 3.06
C PRO A 79 -5.00 -2.62 1.62
N GLY A 80 -5.63 -1.49 1.31
CA GLY A 80 -5.94 -1.08 -0.07
C GLY A 80 -7.30 -1.56 -0.56
N ILE A 81 -8.29 -1.66 0.34
CA ILE A 81 -9.64 -2.09 0.00
C ILE A 81 -10.41 -1.04 -0.82
N THR A 82 -11.40 -1.52 -1.57
CA THR A 82 -12.42 -0.76 -2.30
C THR A 82 -13.82 -0.97 -1.71
N ASP A 83 -14.83 -0.32 -2.30
CA ASP A 83 -16.23 -0.47 -1.91
C ASP A 83 -16.73 -1.91 -2.05
N GLU A 84 -16.30 -2.64 -3.09
CA GLU A 84 -16.69 -4.02 -3.31
C GLU A 84 -16.21 -4.91 -2.16
N ASN A 85 -14.95 -4.76 -1.74
CA ASN A 85 -14.40 -5.52 -0.61
C ASN A 85 -15.20 -5.21 0.67
N TRP A 86 -15.39 -3.92 0.99
CA TRP A 86 -16.12 -3.49 2.18
C TRP A 86 -17.56 -4.01 2.22
N SER A 87 -18.27 -3.98 1.09
CA SER A 87 -19.64 -4.50 1.01
C SER A 87 -19.72 -5.99 1.33
N ILE A 88 -18.74 -6.78 0.89
CA ILE A 88 -18.70 -8.22 1.15
C ILE A 88 -18.30 -8.48 2.60
N TYR A 89 -17.38 -7.69 3.17
CA TYR A 89 -17.03 -7.79 4.59
C TYR A 89 -18.24 -7.52 5.46
N ARG A 90 -18.98 -6.45 5.19
CA ARG A 90 -20.23 -6.12 5.87
C ARG A 90 -21.27 -7.22 5.71
N GLU A 91 -21.48 -7.73 4.50
CA GLU A 91 -22.42 -8.82 4.24
C GLU A 91 -22.07 -10.07 5.07
N LEU A 92 -20.81 -10.49 5.06
CA LEU A 92 -20.35 -11.68 5.80
C LEU A 92 -20.40 -11.47 7.30
N HIS A 93 -20.08 -10.28 7.79
CA HIS A 93 -20.22 -9.88 9.18
C HIS A 93 -21.68 -9.95 9.65
N ASP A 94 -22.59 -9.32 8.91
CA ASP A 94 -24.02 -9.27 9.24
C ASP A 94 -24.69 -10.67 9.17
N GLN A 95 -24.06 -11.62 8.45
CA GLN A 95 -24.44 -13.03 8.41
C GLN A 95 -23.78 -13.91 9.49
N ASN A 96 -22.98 -13.34 10.40
CA ASN A 96 -22.17 -14.07 11.39
C ASN A 96 -21.19 -15.08 10.76
N LYS A 97 -20.68 -14.80 9.56
CA LYS A 97 -19.72 -15.66 8.83
C LYS A 97 -18.29 -15.12 8.88
N PHE A 98 -18.08 -13.98 9.53
CA PHE A 98 -16.77 -13.36 9.67
C PHE A 98 -16.07 -13.97 10.91
N THR A 99 -15.01 -14.74 10.68
CA THR A 99 -14.39 -15.60 11.72
C THR A 99 -13.00 -15.12 12.16
N ILE A 100 -12.61 -13.92 11.72
CA ILE A 100 -11.36 -13.23 12.05
C ILE A 100 -11.65 -11.77 12.40
N HIS A 101 -10.78 -11.11 13.14
CA HIS A 101 -10.81 -9.66 13.29
C HIS A 101 -10.15 -9.00 12.07
N LEU A 102 -10.78 -8.01 11.44
CA LEU A 102 -10.23 -7.31 10.28
C LEU A 102 -10.16 -5.81 10.52
N PHE A 103 -8.95 -5.25 10.36
CA PHE A 103 -8.72 -3.82 10.28
C PHE A 103 -8.49 -3.41 8.81
N ALA A 104 -9.47 -2.76 8.19
CA ALA A 104 -9.44 -2.42 6.78
C ALA A 104 -8.77 -1.05 6.55
N LEU A 105 -7.89 -0.95 5.55
CA LEU A 105 -7.43 0.33 5.04
C LEU A 105 -7.96 0.57 3.63
N TRP A 106 -8.63 1.68 3.42
CA TRP A 106 -9.12 2.11 2.11
C TRP A 106 -7.98 2.58 1.22
N LEU A 107 -8.02 2.26 -0.06
CA LEU A 107 -7.05 2.78 -1.01
C LEU A 107 -7.18 4.31 -1.14
N GLY A 108 -6.13 5.07 -0.79
CA GLY A 108 -6.18 6.53 -0.73
C GLY A 108 -6.04 7.25 -2.07
N GLY A 109 -5.62 6.55 -3.12
CA GLY A 109 -5.30 7.10 -4.44
C GLY A 109 -3.99 7.91 -4.48
N SER A 110 -3.55 8.29 -5.68
CA SER A 110 -2.32 9.08 -5.91
C SER A 110 -2.58 10.58 -6.11
N LYS A 111 -3.86 10.99 -6.09
CA LYS A 111 -4.27 12.40 -6.22
C LYS A 111 -5.05 12.85 -5.00
N LEU A 112 -4.81 14.10 -4.57
CA LEU A 112 -5.51 14.69 -3.42
C LEU A 112 -7.04 14.64 -3.55
N GLY A 113 -7.58 14.81 -4.75
CA GLY A 113 -9.02 14.70 -5.01
C GLY A 113 -9.61 13.32 -4.70
N GLN A 114 -8.88 12.24 -4.99
CA GLN A 114 -9.29 10.87 -4.66
C GLN A 114 -9.30 10.68 -3.15
N THR A 115 -8.28 11.17 -2.46
CA THR A 115 -8.21 11.11 -0.99
C THR A 115 -9.35 11.88 -0.33
N ARG A 116 -9.77 13.03 -0.88
CA ARG A 116 -10.96 13.75 -0.38
C ARG A 116 -12.24 12.92 -0.50
N GLN A 117 -12.40 12.15 -1.58
CA GLN A 117 -13.54 11.24 -1.75
C GLN A 117 -13.51 10.10 -0.73
N VAL A 118 -12.34 9.49 -0.52
CA VAL A 118 -12.16 8.44 0.50
C VAL A 118 -12.41 8.98 1.91
N LEU A 119 -11.92 10.17 2.22
CA LEU A 119 -12.19 10.83 3.50
C LEU A 119 -13.70 11.08 3.69
N ALA A 120 -14.38 11.64 2.68
CA ALA A 120 -15.81 11.87 2.75
C ALA A 120 -16.60 10.58 3.05
N ARG A 121 -16.19 9.46 2.44
CA ARG A 121 -16.75 8.13 2.77
C ARG A 121 -16.43 7.71 4.20
N LEU A 122 -15.18 7.79 4.62
CA LEU A 122 -14.76 7.38 5.97
C LEU A 122 -15.50 8.13 7.08
N LEU A 123 -15.87 9.39 6.83
CA LEU A 123 -16.65 10.19 7.78
C LEU A 123 -18.10 9.73 7.92
N THR A 124 -18.63 8.91 7.01
CA THR A 124 -19.98 8.32 7.14
C THR A 124 -19.97 6.95 7.81
N LEU A 125 -18.80 6.30 7.91
CA LEU A 125 -18.66 4.99 8.53
C LEU A 125 -18.48 5.12 10.05
N PRO A 126 -18.94 4.12 10.84
CA PRO A 126 -18.65 4.08 12.26
C PRO A 126 -17.14 4.16 12.48
N ARG A 127 -16.69 5.13 13.28
CA ARG A 127 -15.30 5.18 13.74
C ARG A 127 -15.06 4.02 14.71
N PRO A 128 -13.83 3.48 14.79
CA PRO A 128 -13.48 2.58 15.88
C PRO A 128 -13.73 3.31 17.20
N ARG A 129 -14.82 2.98 17.88
CA ARG A 129 -15.03 3.39 19.28
C ARG A 129 -14.34 2.33 20.10
N SER A 130 -13.47 2.77 21.00
CA SER A 130 -12.84 1.94 22.03
C SER A 130 -13.78 0.81 22.50
N ALA A 131 -13.36 -0.43 22.26
CA ALA A 131 -13.89 -1.67 22.83
C ALA A 131 -15.44 -1.73 22.92
N GLN A 132 -16.10 -2.07 21.82
CA GLN A 132 -17.49 -2.54 21.85
C GLN A 132 -17.58 -3.90 21.16
N ALA A 133 -18.60 -4.69 21.51
CA ALA A 133 -18.73 -6.12 21.20
C ALA A 133 -18.68 -6.53 19.70
N ASP A 134 -18.59 -5.58 18.78
CA ASP A 134 -18.47 -5.75 17.32
C ASP A 134 -17.03 -5.45 16.80
N ASP A 135 -16.00 -5.61 17.63
CA ASP A 135 -14.56 -5.41 17.29
C ASP A 135 -14.01 -6.38 16.22
N VAL A 136 -14.88 -7.07 15.48
CA VAL A 136 -14.54 -8.06 14.45
C VAL A 136 -14.27 -7.40 13.09
N LEU A 137 -14.90 -6.28 12.75
CA LEU A 137 -14.71 -5.59 11.47
C LEU A 137 -14.60 -4.07 11.63
N ILE A 138 -13.40 -3.53 11.40
CA ILE A 138 -13.07 -2.13 11.62
C ILE A 138 -12.72 -1.46 10.29
N SER A 139 -13.42 -0.36 9.97
CA SER A 139 -12.99 0.58 8.93
C SER A 139 -11.86 1.45 9.48
N GLY A 140 -10.64 0.94 9.36
CA GLY A 140 -9.50 1.37 10.15
C GLY A 140 -8.82 2.65 9.68
N GLY A 141 -8.68 2.86 8.38
CA GLY A 141 -7.99 4.05 7.88
C GLY A 141 -7.71 4.02 6.38
N VAL A 142 -6.59 4.61 5.96
CA VAL A 142 -6.21 4.74 4.55
C VAL A 142 -4.83 4.14 4.28
N LYS A 143 -4.71 3.44 3.15
CA LYS A 143 -3.47 2.90 2.59
C LYS A 143 -2.94 3.82 1.49
N PHE A 144 -1.66 4.16 1.55
CA PHE A 144 -0.92 4.79 0.46
C PHE A 144 0.30 3.98 0.02
N PHE A 145 0.85 4.36 -1.13
CA PHE A 145 2.13 3.90 -1.64
C PHE A 145 3.05 5.10 -1.84
N MET A 146 4.22 5.06 -1.21
CA MET A 146 5.27 6.04 -1.45
C MET A 146 6.20 5.60 -2.58
N ASP A 147 6.50 4.30 -2.69
CA ASP A 147 7.38 3.74 -3.70
C ASP A 147 6.96 2.33 -4.17
N GLY A 148 7.79 1.74 -5.03
CA GLY A 148 7.61 0.39 -5.57
C GLY A 148 8.21 -0.71 -4.69
N SER A 149 8.91 -1.66 -5.32
CA SER A 149 9.44 -2.85 -4.64
C SER A 149 10.95 -3.00 -4.80
N GLY A 150 11.59 -3.65 -3.82
CA GLY A 150 13.01 -3.99 -3.89
C GLY A 150 13.32 -5.00 -5.00
N GLY A 151 12.46 -6.03 -5.17
CA GLY A 151 12.65 -7.06 -6.20
C GLY A 151 12.61 -6.53 -7.63
N ALA A 152 11.77 -5.53 -7.90
CA ALA A 152 11.73 -4.85 -9.20
C ALA A 152 12.79 -3.75 -9.35
N ARG A 153 13.50 -3.42 -8.25
CA ARG A 153 14.46 -2.29 -8.15
C ARG A 153 13.79 -0.95 -8.49
N THR A 154 12.59 -0.77 -7.95
CA THR A 154 11.73 0.41 -8.14
C THR A 154 11.42 1.13 -6.83
N ALA A 155 11.68 0.49 -5.69
CA ALA A 155 11.68 1.14 -4.39
C ALA A 155 12.66 2.34 -4.39
N TRP A 156 12.21 3.44 -3.80
CA TRP A 156 12.84 4.75 -3.96
C TRP A 156 13.94 4.93 -2.94
N VAL A 157 15.18 4.99 -3.41
CA VAL A 157 16.38 4.93 -2.59
C VAL A 157 17.32 6.13 -2.80
N TYR A 158 18.26 6.33 -1.88
CA TYR A 158 19.31 7.34 -2.03
C TYR A 158 20.42 6.93 -3.01
N ASP A 159 20.85 5.67 -2.89
CA ASP A 159 21.95 5.08 -3.66
C ASP A 159 21.44 4.25 -4.84
N ASP A 160 22.32 3.99 -5.81
CA ASP A 160 21.97 3.16 -6.98
C ASP A 160 21.70 1.71 -6.56
N TRP A 161 20.67 1.11 -7.14
CA TRP A 161 20.31 -0.29 -6.89
C TRP A 161 21.43 -1.24 -7.30
N ASN A 162 21.59 -2.34 -6.57
CA ASN A 162 22.34 -3.49 -7.06
C ASN A 162 21.58 -4.17 -8.20
N LYS A 163 22.26 -4.48 -9.29
CA LYS A 163 21.73 -5.30 -10.40
C LYS A 163 21.77 -6.79 -10.10
N ASN A 164 22.81 -7.21 -9.38
CA ASN A 164 23.02 -8.56 -8.85
C ASN A 164 24.03 -8.48 -7.69
N SER A 165 24.55 -9.60 -7.20
CA SER A 165 25.47 -9.63 -6.05
C SER A 165 26.79 -8.87 -6.24
N THR A 166 27.17 -8.54 -7.48
CA THR A 166 28.47 -7.89 -7.78
C THR A 166 28.35 -6.65 -8.66
N GLY A 167 27.22 -6.47 -9.34
CA GLY A 167 27.00 -5.38 -10.29
C GLY A 167 26.00 -4.36 -9.76
N THR A 168 26.26 -3.09 -10.04
CA THR A 168 25.35 -1.96 -9.80
C THR A 168 24.49 -1.70 -11.03
N ASP A 169 23.24 -1.31 -10.82
CA ASP A 169 22.33 -0.79 -11.83
C ASP A 169 22.48 0.74 -11.89
N SER A 170 23.62 1.20 -12.40
CA SER A 170 24.02 2.61 -12.31
C SER A 170 22.94 3.56 -12.83
N GLY A 171 22.61 4.55 -12.01
CA GLY A 171 21.56 5.55 -12.26
C GLY A 171 20.14 5.10 -11.89
N ASN A 172 19.91 3.84 -11.53
CA ASN A 172 18.60 3.39 -11.05
C ASN A 172 18.49 3.54 -9.53
N ARG A 173 17.65 4.48 -9.08
CA ARG A 173 17.35 4.73 -7.66
C ARG A 173 15.89 4.50 -7.31
N GLY A 174 15.19 3.74 -8.16
CA GLY A 174 13.74 3.63 -8.13
C GLY A 174 13.05 4.98 -8.26
N TYR A 175 11.80 5.07 -7.83
CA TYR A 175 11.00 6.28 -7.99
C TYR A 175 9.80 6.29 -7.04
N PRO A 176 9.31 7.48 -6.66
CA PRO A 176 8.08 7.57 -5.90
C PRO A 176 6.88 7.18 -6.77
N THR A 177 5.91 6.45 -6.20
CA THR A 177 4.66 6.06 -6.89
C THR A 177 3.60 7.14 -6.82
N THR A 178 3.72 8.05 -5.86
CA THR A 178 2.86 9.22 -5.68
C THR A 178 3.76 10.44 -5.64
N ASP A 179 3.33 11.56 -6.23
CA ASP A 179 4.07 12.83 -6.09
C ASP A 179 4.33 13.11 -4.58
N PRO A 180 5.59 13.32 -4.17
CA PRO A 180 5.93 13.40 -2.75
C PRO A 180 5.25 14.55 -1.99
N GLU A 181 4.91 15.65 -2.67
CA GLU A 181 4.22 16.79 -2.07
C GLU A 181 2.70 16.53 -2.00
N VAL A 182 2.11 15.93 -3.03
CA VAL A 182 0.74 15.44 -2.97
C VAL A 182 0.56 14.45 -1.82
N TYR A 183 1.50 13.52 -1.64
CA TYR A 183 1.50 12.58 -0.52
C TYR A 183 1.46 13.30 0.84
N ARG A 184 2.31 14.32 1.06
CA ARG A 184 2.30 15.11 2.31
C ARG A 184 0.93 15.75 2.56
N GLN A 185 0.32 16.32 1.52
CA GLN A 185 -1.01 16.93 1.61
C GLN A 185 -2.10 15.90 1.92
N GLN A 186 -2.02 14.70 1.32
CA GLN A 186 -2.96 13.60 1.58
C GLN A 186 -2.88 13.12 3.02
N VAL A 187 -1.66 12.90 3.54
CA VAL A 187 -1.44 12.48 4.94
C VAL A 187 -1.94 13.55 5.90
N ARG A 188 -1.58 14.82 5.67
CA ARG A 188 -2.02 15.94 6.49
C ARG A 188 -3.54 16.01 6.56
N LEU A 189 -4.22 15.93 5.42
CA LEU A 189 -5.68 15.95 5.32
C LEU A 189 -6.34 14.86 6.20
N LEU A 190 -5.82 13.64 6.14
CA LEU A 190 -6.36 12.50 6.89
C LEU A 190 -6.02 12.58 8.38
N HIS A 191 -4.79 12.99 8.70
CA HIS A 191 -4.34 13.22 10.07
C HIS A 191 -5.19 14.29 10.77
N GLU A 192 -5.45 15.42 10.09
CA GLU A 192 -6.30 16.49 10.60
C GLU A 192 -7.75 16.00 10.85
N ALA A 193 -8.24 15.01 10.10
CA ALA A 193 -9.55 14.39 10.31
C ALA A 193 -9.57 13.31 11.42
N GLY A 194 -8.41 12.97 11.99
CA GLY A 194 -8.25 11.89 12.96
C GLY A 194 -8.38 10.51 12.33
N ILE A 195 -7.89 10.34 11.10
CA ILE A 195 -7.91 9.08 10.36
C ILE A 195 -6.51 8.45 10.36
N HIS A 196 -6.45 7.16 10.72
CA HIS A 196 -5.21 6.38 10.62
C HIS A 196 -4.75 6.27 9.17
N VAL A 197 -3.43 6.30 8.99
CA VAL A 197 -2.77 6.18 7.69
C VAL A 197 -1.69 5.15 7.80
N SER A 198 -1.63 4.22 6.85
CA SER A 198 -0.45 3.38 6.65
C SER A 198 0.09 3.54 5.25
N THR A 199 1.40 3.65 5.12
CA THR A 199 2.05 3.87 3.83
C THR A 199 3.02 2.75 3.53
N HIS A 200 2.88 2.15 2.35
CA HIS A 200 3.90 1.30 1.77
C HIS A 200 5.15 2.13 1.48
N ALA A 201 6.26 1.75 2.11
CA ALA A 201 7.57 2.32 1.87
C ALA A 201 8.64 1.23 2.05
N VAL A 202 9.37 0.95 0.97
CA VAL A 202 10.43 -0.08 0.95
C VAL A 202 11.81 0.56 0.98
N GLY A 203 12.06 1.53 0.10
CA GLY A 203 13.35 2.19 -0.05
C GLY A 203 13.66 3.15 1.10
N ASP A 204 14.94 3.31 1.41
CA ASP A 204 15.42 4.15 2.51
C ASP A 204 14.94 5.61 2.38
N ARG A 205 15.01 6.16 1.18
CA ARG A 205 14.50 7.49 0.85
C ARG A 205 12.98 7.60 0.94
N ALA A 206 12.24 6.55 0.56
CA ALA A 206 10.79 6.50 0.74
C ALA A 206 10.42 6.49 2.24
N ILE A 207 11.11 5.68 3.04
CA ILE A 207 10.87 5.55 4.47
C ILE A 207 11.14 6.89 5.18
N ASP A 208 12.28 7.53 4.91
CA ASP A 208 12.61 8.87 5.43
C ASP A 208 11.50 9.88 5.10
N TRP A 209 11.02 9.86 3.84
CA TRP A 209 9.94 10.77 3.43
C TRP A 209 8.64 10.54 4.20
N VAL A 210 8.27 9.29 4.44
CA VAL A 210 7.06 8.91 5.18
C VAL A 210 7.16 9.35 6.64
N VAL A 211 8.25 9.02 7.34
CA VAL A 211 8.40 9.33 8.77
C VAL A 211 8.50 10.84 9.00
N ASP A 212 9.16 11.58 8.10
CA ASP A 212 9.19 13.05 8.15
C ASP A 212 7.81 13.65 7.92
N THR A 213 7.01 13.03 7.04
CA THR A 213 5.62 13.45 6.82
C THR A 213 4.78 13.26 8.07
N TYR A 214 4.92 12.12 8.75
CA TYR A 214 4.23 11.86 10.02
C TYR A 214 4.69 12.81 11.12
N ALA A 215 6.01 13.03 11.24
CA ALA A 215 6.57 13.97 12.20
C ALA A 215 6.02 15.38 12.00
N GLN A 216 5.95 15.86 10.75
CA GLN A 216 5.40 17.18 10.44
C GLN A 216 3.90 17.26 10.75
N ALA A 217 3.11 16.26 10.36
CA ALA A 217 1.67 16.24 10.64
C ALA A 217 1.38 16.24 12.15
N LEU A 218 2.11 15.44 12.92
CA LEU A 218 2.00 15.37 14.38
C LEU A 218 2.52 16.62 15.08
N LYS A 219 3.53 17.30 14.52
CA LYS A 219 3.98 18.61 15.00
C LYS A 219 2.91 19.69 14.77
N ASP A 220 2.29 19.70 13.60
CA ASP A 220 1.25 20.68 13.23
C ASP A 220 -0.04 20.47 14.03
N LYS A 221 -0.44 19.21 14.25
CA LYS A 221 -1.60 18.83 15.05
C LYS A 221 -1.29 17.63 15.94
N PRO A 222 -0.76 17.84 17.16
CA PRO A 222 -0.48 16.74 18.09
C PRO A 222 -1.71 15.87 18.33
N THR A 223 -1.66 14.62 17.88
CA THR A 223 -2.75 13.65 18.02
C THR A 223 -2.16 12.29 18.39
N SER A 224 -2.51 11.78 19.56
CA SER A 224 -2.03 10.47 20.03
C SER A 224 -3.02 9.36 19.69
N GLY A 225 -2.51 8.15 19.44
CA GLY A 225 -3.33 6.94 19.28
C GLY A 225 -3.92 6.73 17.88
N LEU A 226 -3.54 7.55 16.89
CA LEU A 226 -3.86 7.27 15.48
C LEU A 226 -3.03 6.12 14.91
N ARG A 227 -1.91 5.77 15.55
CA ARG A 227 -1.10 4.60 15.21
C ARG A 227 -0.65 4.55 13.76
N HIS A 228 -0.35 5.69 13.13
CA HIS A 228 0.12 5.72 11.73
C HIS A 228 1.19 4.65 11.49
N GLY A 229 1.16 4.00 10.33
CA GLY A 229 1.98 2.82 10.04
C GLY A 229 2.87 2.97 8.81
N ILE A 230 4.02 2.31 8.82
CA ILE A 230 4.92 2.17 7.67
C ILE A 230 4.92 0.70 7.27
N ILE A 231 4.27 0.38 6.17
CA ILE A 231 4.18 -1.00 5.65
C ILE A 231 5.51 -1.34 4.98
N HIS A 232 6.05 -2.48 5.38
CA HIS A 232 7.37 -3.01 5.05
C HIS A 232 8.52 -2.42 5.87
N ALA A 233 8.89 -1.15 5.64
CA ALA A 233 10.05 -0.52 6.27
C ALA A 233 11.35 -1.36 6.14
N ASN A 234 11.65 -1.85 4.93
CA ASN A 234 12.71 -2.83 4.70
C ASN A 234 14.13 -2.33 4.99
N ILE A 235 14.47 -1.13 4.53
CA ILE A 235 15.83 -0.59 4.61
C ILE A 235 15.81 0.80 5.25
N PRO A 236 15.38 0.94 6.53
CA PRO A 236 15.29 2.23 7.16
C PRO A 236 16.69 2.82 7.42
N THR A 237 16.82 4.14 7.28
CA THR A 237 18.02 4.85 7.73
C THR A 237 18.04 4.96 9.26
N GLU A 238 19.20 5.32 9.83
CA GLU A 238 19.31 5.69 11.25
C GLU A 238 18.36 6.84 11.63
N HIS A 239 18.16 7.80 10.72
CA HIS A 239 17.21 8.89 10.90
C HIS A 239 15.77 8.37 10.99
N ALA A 240 15.38 7.45 10.09
CA ALA A 240 14.06 6.86 10.13
C ALA A 240 13.81 6.06 11.40
N ILE A 241 14.77 5.23 11.82
CA ILE A 241 14.67 4.45 13.07
C ILE A 241 14.48 5.39 14.26
N ALA A 242 15.32 6.42 14.38
CA ALA A 242 15.22 7.39 15.47
C ALA A 242 13.90 8.16 15.46
N THR A 243 13.42 8.55 14.27
CA THR A 243 12.15 9.28 14.11
C THR A 243 10.95 8.41 14.47
N MET A 244 10.88 7.17 13.98
CA MET A 244 9.81 6.22 14.34
C MET A 244 9.77 6.01 15.86
N ALA A 245 10.90 5.70 16.49
CA ALA A 245 10.97 5.49 17.94
C ALA A 245 10.51 6.72 18.75
N ALA A 246 10.87 7.92 18.29
CA ALA A 246 10.44 9.17 18.93
C ALA A 246 8.93 9.40 18.80
N LEU A 247 8.35 9.15 17.62
CA LEU A 247 6.92 9.31 17.36
C LEU A 247 6.07 8.26 18.07
N GLU A 248 6.54 7.01 18.15
CA GLU A 248 5.88 5.95 18.91
C GLU A 248 5.77 6.33 20.39
N LYS A 249 6.88 6.77 20.99
CA LYS A 249 6.93 7.17 22.40
C LYS A 249 6.04 8.38 22.71
N GLN A 250 5.98 9.36 21.81
CA GLN A 250 5.29 10.63 22.07
C GLN A 250 3.81 10.61 21.68
N PHE A 251 3.46 9.87 20.62
CA PHE A 251 2.16 9.98 19.97
C PHE A 251 1.50 8.62 19.69
N ASP A 252 2.08 7.49 20.08
CA ASP A 252 1.55 6.16 19.74
C ASP A 252 1.33 6.04 18.22
N ALA A 253 2.35 6.38 17.43
CA ALA A 253 2.29 6.49 15.96
C ALA A 253 3.64 6.18 15.28
N ALA A 254 3.62 6.05 13.95
CA ALA A 254 4.77 5.71 13.10
C ALA A 254 5.34 4.31 13.33
N TYR A 255 4.46 3.33 13.52
CA TYR A 255 4.85 1.93 13.70
C TYR A 255 5.38 1.30 12.41
N PRO A 256 6.58 0.69 12.41
CA PRO A 256 7.01 -0.13 11.30
C PRO A 256 6.25 -1.46 11.30
N GLU A 257 5.47 -1.71 10.25
CA GLU A 257 4.77 -2.96 9.99
C GLU A 257 5.68 -3.87 9.16
N THR A 258 6.76 -4.32 9.81
CA THR A 258 7.75 -5.20 9.20
C THR A 258 7.14 -6.54 8.88
N GLN A 259 7.32 -7.00 7.64
CA GLN A 259 7.02 -8.37 7.27
C GLN A 259 8.26 -9.23 7.51
N ALA A 260 8.06 -10.53 7.76
CA ALA A 260 9.17 -11.47 7.76
C ALA A 260 9.96 -11.32 6.46
N GLU A 261 11.29 -11.33 6.56
CA GLU A 261 12.16 -11.33 5.40
C GLU A 261 11.70 -12.46 4.46
N PHE A 262 11.40 -12.12 3.20
CA PHE A 262 11.15 -13.13 2.18
C PHE A 262 12.49 -13.88 1.97
N MET A 263 12.67 -14.97 2.74
CA MET A 263 13.78 -15.91 2.57
C MET A 263 13.71 -16.64 1.23
#